data_AF-A0A845AXC2-F1
#
_entry.id   AF-A0A845AXC2-F1
#
_cell.length_a   1.000
_cell.length_b   1.000
_cell.length_c   1.000
_cell.angle_alpha   90.00
_cell.angle_beta   90.00
_cell.angle_gamma   90.00
#
_symmetry.space_group_name_H-M   'P 1'
#
loop_
_entity.id
_entity.type
_entity.pdbx_description
1 polymer ?
#
loop_
_entity_poly.entity_id
_entity_poly.type
_entity_poly.pdbx_seq_one_letter_code
_entity_poly.pdbx_strand_id
1 'polypeptide(L)'
;MDMEHLLQRYFGTTDLSEVQVDAIPAATERMLVDFGLEKDPGQRFVLWSLLYMLDAAPDLDIAFKDETEREAARNFMDMVAASGQE
;
A
#
# COMPACT_ATOMS: atom_id res chain seq x y z
N MET A 1 2.10 -8.63 -8.80
CA MET A 1 0.80 -8.81 -8.13
C MET A 1 0.10 -7.48 -8.16
N ASP A 2 -1.17 -7.48 -8.54
CA ASP A 2 -1.95 -6.27 -8.76
C ASP A 2 -2.74 -5.87 -7.50
N MET A 3 -3.07 -4.59 -7.37
CA MET A 3 -3.76 -4.04 -6.20
C MET A 3 -5.11 -4.73 -5.96
N GLU A 4 -5.87 -5.02 -7.01
CA GLU A 4 -7.13 -5.76 -6.95
C GLU A 4 -6.96 -7.14 -6.31
N HIS A 5 -5.82 -7.79 -6.56
CA HIS A 5 -5.51 -9.09 -5.98
C HIS A 5 -5.18 -8.99 -4.48
N LEU A 6 -4.54 -7.89 -4.05
CA LEU A 6 -4.33 -7.61 -2.62
C LEU A 6 -5.66 -7.34 -1.93
N LEU A 7 -6.52 -6.50 -2.54
CA LEU A 7 -7.85 -6.20 -2.00
C LEU A 7 -8.65 -7.49 -1.81
N GLN A 8 -8.72 -8.36 -2.83
CA GLN A 8 -9.41 -9.64 -2.75
C GLN A 8 -8.82 -10.53 -1.63
N ARG A 9 -7.49 -10.52 -1.45
CA ARG A 9 -6.80 -11.37 -0.47
C ARG A 9 -6.98 -10.90 0.98
N TYR A 10 -6.95 -9.60 1.22
CA TYR A 10 -6.98 -9.01 2.56
C TYR A 10 -8.39 -8.65 3.01
N PHE A 11 -9.19 -8.11 2.10
CA PHE A 11 -10.53 -7.59 2.38
C PHE A 11 -11.65 -8.50 1.85
N GLY A 12 -11.34 -9.46 0.97
CA GLY A 12 -12.34 -10.34 0.36
C GLY A 12 -13.18 -9.66 -0.73
N THR A 13 -12.77 -8.47 -1.18
CA THR A 13 -13.39 -7.72 -2.28
C THR A 13 -12.30 -7.09 -3.14
N THR A 14 -12.54 -6.88 -4.43
CA THR A 14 -11.65 -6.11 -5.31
C THR A 14 -11.94 -4.61 -5.28
N ASP A 15 -13.02 -4.20 -4.62
CA ASP A 15 -13.47 -2.80 -4.59
C ASP A 15 -13.17 -2.16 -3.23
N LEU A 16 -12.44 -1.04 -3.25
CA LEU A 16 -12.07 -0.31 -2.03
C LEU A 16 -13.28 0.31 -1.32
N SER A 17 -14.36 0.62 -2.07
CA SER A 17 -15.60 1.19 -1.53
C SER A 17 -16.45 0.13 -0.81
N GLU A 18 -16.31 -1.15 -1.18
CA GLU A 18 -16.94 -2.28 -0.51
C GLU A 18 -16.16 -2.80 0.71
N VAL A 19 -15.00 -2.21 1.00
CA VAL A 19 -14.19 -2.59 2.16
C VAL A 19 -14.93 -2.31 3.46
N GLN A 20 -15.09 -3.34 4.28
CA GLN A 20 -15.63 -3.20 5.62
C GLN A 20 -14.64 -2.45 6.52
N VAL A 21 -15.05 -1.32 7.09
CA VAL A 21 -14.22 -0.48 7.96
C VAL A 21 -13.70 -1.26 9.18
N ASP A 22 -14.48 -2.21 9.69
CA ASP A 22 -14.10 -3.08 10.82
C ASP A 22 -12.96 -4.06 10.45
N ALA A 23 -12.84 -4.41 9.16
CA ALA A 23 -11.78 -5.28 8.66
C ALA A 23 -10.48 -4.53 8.31
N ILE A 24 -10.52 -3.19 8.21
CA ILE A 24 -9.34 -2.34 7.92
C ILE A 24 -8.20 -2.58 8.91
N PRO A 25 -8.38 -2.47 10.25
CA PRO A 25 -7.27 -2.66 11.17
C PRO A 25 -6.61 -4.05 11.04
N ALA A 26 -7.43 -5.12 10.92
CA ALA A 26 -6.93 -6.48 10.79
C ALA A 26 -6.20 -6.72 9.44
N ALA A 27 -6.73 -6.16 8.34
CA ALA A 27 -6.09 -6.20 7.03
C ALA A 27 -4.77 -5.42 7.03
N THR A 28 -4.77 -4.21 7.60
CA THR A 28 -3.58 -3.35 7.73
C THR A 28 -2.46 -4.04 8.51
N GLU A 29 -2.76 -4.62 9.68
CA GLU A 29 -1.77 -5.36 10.47
C GLU A 29 -1.17 -6.53 9.66
N ARG A 30 -2.02 -7.30 8.97
CA ARG A 30 -1.57 -8.43 8.16
C ARG A 30 -0.72 -7.98 6.97
N MET A 31 -1.10 -6.88 6.33
CA MET A 31 -0.35 -6.27 5.24
C MET A 31 1.01 -5.74 5.70
N LEU A 32 1.10 -5.14 6.88
CA LEU A 32 2.37 -4.70 7.47
C LEU A 32 3.32 -5.87 7.73
N VAL A 33 2.79 -7.00 8.21
CA VAL A 33 3.57 -8.23 8.39
C VAL A 33 4.04 -8.79 7.04
N ASP A 34 3.15 -8.90 6.05
CA ASP A 34 3.50 -9.38 4.70
C ASP A 34 4.55 -8.44 4.07
N PHE A 35 4.39 -7.13 4.21
CA PHE A 35 5.33 -6.11 3.74
C PHE A 35 6.73 -6.26 4.35
N GLY A 36 6.83 -6.60 5.64
CA GLY A 36 8.11 -6.87 6.29
C GLY A 36 8.79 -8.17 5.84
N LEU A 37 8.00 -9.13 5.32
CA LEU A 37 8.49 -10.41 4.81
C LEU A 37 8.77 -10.35 3.30
N GLU A 38 8.13 -9.43 2.59
CA GLU A 38 8.21 -9.29 1.15
C GLU A 38 9.62 -8.88 0.72
N LYS A 39 10.16 -9.57 -0.29
CA LYS A 39 11.50 -9.30 -0.83
C LYS A 39 11.48 -8.73 -2.23
N ASP A 40 10.36 -8.86 -2.92
CA ASP A 40 10.21 -8.33 -4.27
C ASP A 40 9.93 -6.82 -4.21
N PRO A 41 10.76 -5.98 -4.87
CA PRO A 41 10.62 -4.53 -4.83
C PRO A 41 9.29 -4.07 -5.45
N GLY A 42 8.87 -4.71 -6.55
CA GLY A 42 7.60 -4.39 -7.21
C GLY A 42 6.41 -4.73 -6.32
N GLN A 43 6.44 -5.88 -5.66
CA GLN A 43 5.37 -6.30 -4.75
C GLN A 43 5.31 -5.44 -3.49
N ARG A 44 6.47 -5.07 -2.91
CA ARG A 44 6.56 -4.12 -1.79
C ARG A 44 5.95 -2.78 -2.16
N PHE A 45 6.25 -2.28 -3.36
CA PHE A 45 5.67 -1.02 -3.82
C PHE A 45 4.15 -1.05 -3.86
N VAL A 46 3.55 -2.09 -4.45
CA VAL A 46 2.08 -2.21 -4.53
C VAL A 46 1.45 -2.34 -3.13
N LEU A 47 2.06 -3.13 -2.25
CA LEU A 47 1.63 -3.27 -0.84
C LEU A 47 1.70 -1.94 -0.09
N TRP A 48 2.82 -1.22 -0.25
CA TRP A 48 3.06 0.08 0.38
C TRP A 48 2.09 1.14 -0.12
N SER A 49 1.83 1.21 -1.44
CA SER A 49 0.87 2.15 -2.02
C SER A 49 -0.55 1.94 -1.48
N LEU A 50 -0.95 0.68 -1.27
CA LEU A 50 -2.24 0.37 -0.65
C LEU A 50 -2.26 0.78 0.84
N LEU A 51 -1.19 0.53 1.59
CA LEU A 51 -1.07 1.02 2.97
C LEU A 51 -1.12 2.55 3.05
N TYR A 52 -0.57 3.25 2.06
CA TYR A 52 -0.57 4.71 2.00
C TYR A 52 -1.99 5.26 1.83
N MET A 53 -2.79 4.64 0.96
CA MET A 53 -4.21 5.00 0.81
C MET A 53 -5.03 4.73 2.07
N LEU A 54 -4.60 3.79 2.91
CA LEU A 54 -5.21 3.46 4.19
C LEU A 54 -4.65 4.31 5.37
N ASP A 55 -3.81 5.30 5.10
CA ASP A 55 -3.12 6.14 6.11
C ASP A 55 -2.26 5.33 7.10
N ALA A 56 -1.77 4.16 6.66
CA ALA A 56 -1.02 3.21 7.48
C ALA A 56 0.36 2.87 6.89
N ALA A 57 0.81 3.60 5.87
CA ALA A 57 2.09 3.35 5.23
C ALA A 57 3.27 3.67 6.14
N PRO A 58 4.27 2.78 6.22
CA PRO A 58 5.54 3.10 6.87
C PRO A 58 6.34 4.14 6.07
N ASP A 59 7.21 4.89 6.74
CA ASP A 59 8.11 5.85 6.11
C ASP A 59 8.93 5.24 4.97
N LEU A 60 9.20 6.04 3.93
CA LEU A 60 9.98 5.60 2.77
C LEU A 60 11.37 5.07 3.13
N ASP A 61 12.00 5.64 4.16
CA ASP A 61 13.33 5.19 4.61
C ASP A 61 13.31 3.78 5.20
N ILE A 62 12.20 3.41 5.83
CA ILE A 62 11.95 2.08 6.41
C ILE A 62 11.46 1.11 5.33
N ALA A 63 10.56 1.60 4.47
CA ALA A 63 9.90 0.85 3.42
C ALA A 63 10.82 0.48 2.27
N PHE A 64 11.75 1.35 1.92
CA PHE A 64 12.63 1.19 0.75
C PHE A 64 14.06 1.53 1.13
N LYS A 65 15.00 0.64 0.81
CA LYS A 65 16.43 0.87 1.08
C LYS A 65 17.08 1.65 -0.05
N ASP A 66 16.60 1.46 -1.26
CA ASP A 66 17.15 2.03 -2.48
C ASP A 66 16.53 3.40 -2.76
N GLU A 67 17.36 4.36 -3.16
CA GLU A 67 16.93 5.72 -3.46
C GLU A 67 15.91 5.76 -4.61
N THR A 68 16.12 4.94 -5.64
CA THR A 68 15.20 4.84 -6.78
C THR A 68 13.79 4.39 -6.37
N GLU A 69 13.68 3.46 -5.42
CA GLU A 69 12.37 3.03 -4.91
C GLU A 69 11.71 4.13 -4.08
N ARG A 70 12.49 4.87 -3.28
CA ARG A 70 12.00 6.04 -2.52
C ARG A 70 11.50 7.12 -3.46
N GLU A 71 12.21 7.39 -4.55
CA GLU A 71 11.78 8.36 -5.58
C GLU A 71 10.49 7.92 -6.27
N ALA A 72 10.35 6.63 -6.61
CA ALA A 72 9.11 6.09 -7.18
C ALA A 72 7.93 6.26 -6.22
N ALA A 73 8.12 5.97 -4.93
CA ALA A 73 7.09 6.11 -3.91
C ALA A 73 6.74 7.58 -3.65
N ARG A 74 7.73 8.47 -3.69
CA ARG A 74 7.53 9.91 -3.63
C ARG A 74 6.73 10.43 -4.82
N ASN A 75 7.04 9.95 -6.02
CA ASN A 75 6.29 10.29 -7.23
C ASN A 75 4.83 9.85 -7.12
N PHE A 76 4.58 8.65 -6.60
CA PHE A 76 3.23 8.17 -6.32
C PHE A 76 2.48 9.06 -5.32
N MET A 77 3.11 9.43 -4.19
CA MET A 77 2.51 10.34 -3.22
C MET A 77 2.15 11.70 -3.82
N ASP A 78 3.04 12.26 -4.64
CA ASP A 78 2.80 13.52 -5.36
C ASP A 78 1.62 13.39 -6.33
N MET A 79 1.56 12.30 -7.10
CA MET A 79 0.42 12.02 -7.98
C MET A 79 -0.90 11.89 -7.22
N VAL A 80 -0.93 11.14 -6.11
CA VAL A 80 -2.14 10.97 -5.29
C VAL A 80 -2.57 12.29 -4.65
N ALA A 81 -1.61 13.06 -4.13
CA ALA A 81 -1.87 14.38 -3.58
C ALA A 81 -2.42 15.33 -4.65
N ALA A 82 -1.87 15.32 -5.86
CA ALA A 82 -2.35 16.11 -6.98
C ALA A 82 -3.75 15.66 -7.44
N SER A 83 -4.05 14.36 -7.40
CA SER A 83 -5.36 13.79 -7.77
C SER A 83 -6.46 14.11 -6.75
N GLY A 84 -6.10 14.33 -5.48
CA GLY A 84 -7.02 14.71 -4.41
C GLY A 84 -7.29 16.22 -4.31
N GLN A 85 -6.68 17.04 -5.17
CA GLN A 85 -6.95 18.48 -5.28
C GLN A 85 -7.88 18.77 -6.47
N GLU A 86 -9.14 18.34 -6.38
CA GLU A 86 -10.24 18.82 -7.25
C GLU A 86 -11.47 19.18 -6.42
#